data_AF-M0LEY0-F1
#
_entry.id   AF-M0LEY0-F1
#
_cell.length_a   1.000
_cell.length_b   1.000
_cell.length_c   1.000
_cell.angle_alpha   90.00
_cell.angle_beta   90.00
_cell.angle_gamma   90.00
#
_symmetry.space_group_name_H-M   'P 1'
#
loop_
_entity.id
_entity.type
_entity.pdbx_description
1 polymer ?
#
loop_
_entity_poly.entity_id
_entity_poly.type
_entity_poly.pdbx_seq_one_letter_code
_entity_poly.pdbx_strand_id
1 'polypeptide(L)'
;MSDSGEIDESRLSRRTVLRAVSGTVALSVAGSGRVSASGSGSGSGSRGDLRSLFDGRCPDATLQPSMGYCADSSTAGCTDDHPETVELQRAVRTSLETQYPDVGALVDAGFRPYFDVFGGGEGWSHWLSPAHIGDEGVVDPERPEAVLVDNDSWRSIGVMFIATRDGERVEPPTIYDADGAVGGDDHGDASGHGKGHEEPPANDPSRCAPWHYHAGLPGRFAWWFYQQVYAREAGGDVTADTDVAFPCRTPCMMHVWIVDHPEGVYAHDGPPPEYRQRPPAEDPGFETDATPGEDELGWDVLPDEVVPDRKPKSFAAFPFDR
;
A
#
# COMPACT_ATOMS: atom_id res chain seq x y z
N MET A 1 51.49 -57.77 14.17
CA MET A 1 50.77 -57.95 12.89
C MET A 1 49.80 -56.78 12.84
N SER A 2 50.28 -55.66 12.30
CA SER A 2 49.80 -55.07 11.03
C SER A 2 48.36 -54.58 11.21
N ASP A 3 48.08 -53.28 11.15
CA ASP A 3 48.25 -52.50 9.93
C ASP A 3 48.29 -51.00 10.22
N SER A 4 49.13 -50.29 9.47
CA SER A 4 49.21 -48.83 9.40
C SER A 4 48.60 -48.41 8.07
N GLY A 5 47.57 -47.57 8.08
CA GLY A 5 47.05 -46.90 6.88
C GLY A 5 46.40 -45.59 7.31
N GLU A 6 47.11 -44.48 7.20
CA GLU A 6 47.19 -43.58 6.04
C GLU A 6 46.10 -42.50 6.13
N ILE A 7 46.58 -41.27 6.30
CA ILE A 7 45.81 -40.03 6.44
C ILE A 7 45.54 -39.54 5.02
N ASP A 8 44.27 -39.50 4.61
CA ASP A 8 43.85 -38.82 3.38
C ASP A 8 43.32 -37.42 3.73
N GLU A 9 44.21 -36.44 3.58
CA GLU A 9 43.87 -35.03 3.44
C GLU A 9 43.25 -34.81 2.05
N SER A 10 42.06 -34.20 1.98
CA SER A 10 41.66 -33.20 0.95
C SER A 10 40.21 -33.29 0.47
N ARG A 11 39.22 -32.88 1.28
CA ARG A 11 37.96 -32.30 0.77
C ARG A 11 37.43 -31.18 1.66
N LEU A 12 38.21 -30.11 1.78
CA LEU A 12 37.67 -28.78 2.08
C LEU A 12 37.17 -28.19 0.76
N SER A 13 35.85 -28.08 0.59
CA SER A 13 35.24 -27.47 -0.59
C SER A 13 34.27 -26.36 -0.19
N ARG A 14 34.75 -25.13 -0.44
CA ARG A 14 33.98 -23.96 -0.88
C ARG A 14 32.97 -23.35 0.09
N ARG A 15 33.49 -22.73 1.15
CA ARG A 15 33.00 -21.42 1.58
C ARG A 15 34.13 -20.41 1.49
N THR A 16 33.76 -19.21 1.03
CA THR A 16 34.53 -17.96 1.13
C THR A 16 35.56 -17.72 0.02
N VAL A 17 35.27 -16.78 -0.87
CA VAL A 17 35.96 -15.48 -1.02
C VAL A 17 35.56 -14.85 -2.36
N LEU A 18 34.94 -13.66 -2.29
CA LEU A 18 35.07 -12.46 -3.15
C LEU A 18 33.92 -11.53 -2.70
N ARG A 19 34.04 -10.72 -1.64
CA ARG A 19 34.72 -9.41 -1.55
C ARG A 19 34.60 -8.51 -2.79
N ALA A 20 33.63 -7.59 -2.68
CA ALA A 20 33.72 -6.14 -2.87
C ALA A 20 34.17 -5.60 -4.25
N VAL A 21 33.20 -5.04 -4.97
CA VAL A 21 33.41 -3.84 -5.79
C VAL A 21 32.29 -2.85 -5.47
N SER A 22 32.59 -1.89 -4.59
CA SER A 22 31.81 -0.70 -4.38
C SER A 22 32.08 0.26 -5.53
N GLY A 23 31.12 0.40 -6.44
CA GLY A 23 31.16 1.36 -7.54
C GLY A 23 30.16 2.49 -7.30
N THR A 24 30.66 3.64 -6.86
CA THR A 24 29.88 4.88 -6.78
C THR A 24 29.55 5.34 -8.19
N VAL A 25 28.27 5.33 -8.56
CA VAL A 25 27.80 5.99 -9.79
C VAL A 25 27.02 7.23 -9.39
N ALA A 26 27.66 8.38 -9.54
CA ALA A 26 26.98 9.67 -9.52
C ALA A 26 26.29 9.88 -10.87
N LEU A 27 24.95 9.93 -10.88
CA LEU A 27 24.18 10.36 -12.04
C LEU A 27 23.56 11.71 -11.76
N SER A 28 24.27 12.76 -12.18
CA SER A 28 23.66 14.06 -12.43
C SER A 28 23.01 14.01 -13.81
N VAL A 29 21.68 14.05 -13.90
CA VAL A 29 20.99 14.35 -15.16
C VAL A 29 19.98 15.46 -14.93
N ALA A 30 20.42 16.68 -15.23
CA ALA A 30 19.55 17.76 -15.65
C ALA A 30 19.29 17.59 -17.15
N GLY A 31 18.01 17.56 -17.56
CA GLY A 31 17.67 17.42 -18.97
C GLY A 31 16.16 17.45 -19.22
N SER A 32 15.58 18.65 -19.22
CA SER A 32 14.25 18.91 -19.79
C SER A 32 14.26 18.60 -21.30
N GLY A 33 13.52 17.56 -21.71
CA GLY A 33 13.34 17.19 -23.11
C GLY A 33 11.89 16.84 -23.42
N ARG A 34 11.20 17.74 -24.12
CA ARG A 34 9.91 17.44 -24.77
C ARG A 34 10.17 16.44 -25.89
N VAL A 35 9.60 15.25 -25.81
CA VAL A 35 9.63 14.27 -26.91
C VAL A 35 8.36 14.42 -27.74
N SER A 36 8.51 15.02 -28.92
CA SER A 36 7.49 14.98 -29.97
C SER A 36 7.82 13.81 -30.89
N ALA A 37 6.89 12.87 -31.05
CA ALA A 37 7.05 11.71 -31.93
C ALA A 37 5.99 11.75 -33.03
N SER A 38 6.35 12.30 -34.19
CA SER A 38 5.63 12.09 -35.44
C SER A 38 6.18 10.84 -36.12
N GLY A 39 5.36 9.79 -36.20
CA GLY A 39 5.72 8.56 -36.91
C GLY A 39 4.46 7.81 -37.32
N SER A 40 4.00 8.05 -38.55
CA SER A 40 2.98 7.23 -39.21
C SER A 40 3.59 5.90 -39.63
N GLY A 41 3.02 4.79 -39.15
CA GLY A 41 3.37 3.44 -39.57
C GLY A 41 2.25 2.46 -39.26
N SER A 42 1.48 2.10 -40.29
CA SER A 42 0.51 0.99 -40.26
C SER A 42 1.23 -0.35 -40.18
N GLY A 43 0.82 -1.21 -39.24
CA GLY A 43 1.31 -2.60 -39.16
C GLY A 43 0.85 -3.39 -37.94
N SER A 44 -0.35 -3.98 -38.05
CA SER A 44 -0.87 -5.23 -37.45
C SER A 44 -0.05 -5.96 -36.36
N GLY A 45 -0.61 -6.07 -35.14
CA GLY A 45 -0.52 -7.27 -34.29
C GLY A 45 0.24 -7.16 -32.96
N SER A 46 -0.50 -6.94 -31.87
CA SER A 46 -0.20 -7.34 -30.48
C SER A 46 1.08 -6.81 -29.80
N ARG A 47 1.20 -5.48 -29.72
CA ARG A 47 1.81 -4.77 -28.57
C ARG A 47 0.79 -3.75 -28.11
N GLY A 48 0.02 -4.09 -27.07
CA GLY A 48 -0.92 -3.18 -26.43
C GLY A 48 -0.21 -1.89 -26.05
N ASP A 49 -0.70 -0.79 -26.60
CA ASP A 49 -0.03 0.50 -26.64
C ASP A 49 0.00 1.07 -25.22
N LEU A 50 1.18 1.10 -24.57
CA LEU A 50 1.37 1.80 -23.29
C LEU A 50 0.91 3.26 -23.39
N ARG A 51 0.91 3.85 -24.60
CA ARG A 51 0.32 5.18 -24.83
C ARG A 51 -1.17 5.25 -24.53
N SER A 52 -1.92 4.16 -24.66
CA SER A 52 -3.36 4.16 -24.31
C SER A 52 -3.61 4.23 -22.80
N LEU A 53 -2.69 3.71 -21.98
CA LEU A 53 -2.73 3.85 -20.51
C LEU A 53 -2.43 5.28 -20.03
N PHE A 54 -1.77 6.04 -20.88
CA PHE A 54 -1.43 7.45 -20.72
C PHE A 54 -2.10 8.32 -21.78
N ASP A 55 -3.26 7.90 -22.30
CA ASP A 55 -4.06 8.76 -23.15
C ASP A 55 -4.21 10.10 -22.43
N GLY A 56 -4.13 11.22 -23.16
CA GLY A 56 -4.17 12.59 -22.60
C GLY A 56 -5.46 12.97 -21.85
N ARG A 57 -6.24 11.97 -21.43
CA ARG A 57 -7.41 12.00 -20.56
C ARG A 57 -7.06 11.99 -19.06
N CYS A 58 -5.85 11.56 -18.67
CA CYS A 58 -5.40 11.57 -17.27
C CYS A 58 -4.25 12.57 -17.08
N PRO A 59 -4.50 13.86 -16.82
CA PRO A 59 -3.45 14.87 -16.74
C PRO A 59 -2.48 14.65 -15.57
N ASP A 60 -2.92 14.04 -14.48
CA ASP A 60 -2.11 13.82 -13.27
C ASP A 60 -1.31 12.51 -13.32
N ALA A 61 -1.55 11.66 -14.30
CA ALA A 61 -0.93 10.34 -14.42
C ALA A 61 0.58 10.43 -14.69
N THR A 62 1.40 9.80 -13.84
CA THR A 62 2.86 9.73 -14.02
C THR A 62 3.36 8.30 -14.17
N LEU A 63 4.56 8.15 -14.76
CA LEU A 63 5.26 6.86 -14.82
C LEU A 63 5.93 6.51 -13.48
N GLN A 64 6.50 7.52 -12.84
CA GLN A 64 7.13 7.39 -11.52
C GLN A 64 6.07 7.42 -10.41
N PRO A 65 6.40 6.95 -9.19
CA PRO A 65 5.58 7.21 -8.02
C PRO A 65 5.21 8.69 -7.93
N SER A 66 3.94 8.96 -7.69
CA SER A 66 3.43 10.29 -7.42
C SER A 66 2.11 10.20 -6.68
N MET A 67 1.88 11.22 -5.87
CA MET A 67 0.65 11.39 -5.12
C MET A 67 0.11 12.81 -5.29
N GLY A 68 -1.17 12.98 -4.98
CA GLY A 68 -1.81 14.29 -4.79
C GLY A 68 -2.80 14.21 -3.63
N TYR A 69 -3.12 15.36 -3.06
CA TYR A 69 -4.14 15.44 -2.02
C TYR A 69 -5.54 15.28 -2.61
N CYS A 70 -6.42 14.61 -1.87
CA CYS A 70 -7.82 14.58 -2.23
C CYS A 70 -8.48 15.97 -2.10
N ALA A 71 -9.67 16.12 -2.68
CA ALA A 71 -10.41 17.38 -2.56
C ALA A 71 -10.57 17.72 -1.07
N ASP A 72 -10.33 18.99 -0.74
CA ASP A 72 -10.45 19.53 0.62
C ASP A 72 -9.61 18.81 1.70
N SER A 73 -8.59 18.06 1.26
CA SER A 73 -7.65 17.33 2.12
C SER A 73 -6.40 18.17 2.37
N SER A 74 -5.93 18.15 3.63
CA SER A 74 -4.73 18.86 4.08
C SER A 74 -4.15 18.17 5.30
N THR A 75 -2.83 18.05 5.34
CA THR A 75 -2.06 17.60 6.51
C THR A 75 -1.63 18.76 7.41
N ALA A 76 -1.89 20.02 7.02
CA ALA A 76 -1.34 21.19 7.69
C ALA A 76 -1.78 21.32 9.16
N GLY A 77 -2.99 20.88 9.49
CA GLY A 77 -3.50 20.85 10.86
C GLY A 77 -3.33 19.52 11.57
N CYS A 78 -2.74 18.51 10.93
CA CYS A 78 -2.54 17.20 11.54
C CYS A 78 -1.38 17.25 12.54
N THR A 79 -1.67 16.94 13.81
CA THR A 79 -0.66 16.69 14.84
C THR A 79 -0.83 15.32 15.47
N ASP A 80 0.29 14.70 15.84
CA ASP A 80 0.33 13.36 16.45
C ASP A 80 -0.25 13.34 17.88
N ASP A 81 -0.23 14.49 18.56
CA ASP A 81 -0.69 14.66 19.93
C ASP A 81 -2.16 15.14 20.04
N HIS A 82 -2.82 15.38 18.91
CA HIS A 82 -4.25 15.71 18.89
C HIS A 82 -5.07 14.53 19.49
N PRO A 83 -6.07 14.77 20.36
CA PRO A 83 -6.80 13.69 21.03
C PRO A 83 -7.39 12.64 20.07
N GLU A 84 -7.95 13.10 18.96
CA GLU A 84 -8.57 12.30 17.90
C GLU A 84 -7.53 11.45 17.15
N THR A 85 -6.35 12.01 16.85
CA THR A 85 -5.22 11.24 16.30
C THR A 85 -4.80 10.14 17.28
N VAL A 86 -4.66 10.48 18.56
CA VAL A 86 -4.25 9.53 19.61
C VAL A 86 -5.29 8.44 19.81
N GLU A 87 -6.58 8.78 19.80
CA GLU A 87 -7.69 7.82 19.92
C GLU A 87 -7.73 6.89 18.71
N LEU A 88 -7.63 7.42 17.50
CA LEU A 88 -7.59 6.63 16.28
C LEU A 88 -6.38 5.69 16.27
N GLN A 89 -5.18 6.20 16.54
CA GLN A 89 -3.96 5.38 16.58
C GLN A 89 -4.06 4.28 17.65
N ARG A 90 -4.65 4.57 18.82
CA ARG A 90 -4.87 3.59 19.88
C ARG A 90 -5.86 2.50 19.45
N ALA A 91 -6.95 2.88 18.80
CA ALA A 91 -7.95 1.94 18.28
C ALA A 91 -7.33 1.03 17.21
N VAL A 92 -6.58 1.60 16.25
CA VAL A 92 -5.84 0.84 15.24
C VAL A 92 -4.85 -0.12 15.91
N ARG A 93 -4.05 0.35 16.87
CA ARG A 93 -3.10 -0.51 17.60
C ARG A 93 -3.80 -1.68 18.28
N THR A 94 -4.94 -1.41 18.93
CA THR A 94 -5.72 -2.45 19.61
C THR A 94 -6.22 -3.50 18.61
N SER A 95 -6.75 -3.06 17.46
CA SER A 95 -7.20 -3.95 16.39
C SER A 95 -6.07 -4.81 15.84
N LEU A 96 -4.92 -4.20 15.51
CA LEU A 96 -3.75 -4.94 15.04
C LEU A 96 -3.21 -5.92 16.08
N GLU A 97 -3.14 -5.55 17.36
CA GLU A 97 -2.61 -6.44 18.41
C GLU A 97 -3.57 -7.60 18.78
N THR A 98 -4.88 -7.45 18.53
CA THR A 98 -5.89 -8.42 19.00
C THR A 98 -6.55 -9.22 17.89
N GLN A 99 -6.75 -8.63 16.71
CA GLN A 99 -7.45 -9.24 15.58
C GLN A 99 -6.50 -9.58 14.44
N TYR A 100 -5.47 -8.76 14.22
CA TYR A 100 -4.55 -8.90 13.09
C TYR A 100 -3.06 -8.88 13.48
N PRO A 101 -2.63 -9.66 14.49
CA PRO A 101 -1.27 -9.56 15.06
C PRO A 101 -0.16 -9.97 14.10
N ASP A 102 -0.45 -10.90 13.19
CA ASP A 102 0.50 -11.53 12.29
C ASP A 102 -0.12 -11.85 10.93
N VAL A 103 0.70 -12.34 10.00
CA VAL A 103 0.30 -12.69 8.63
C VAL A 103 -0.76 -13.81 8.62
N GLY A 104 -0.66 -14.80 9.50
CA GLY A 104 -1.63 -15.89 9.60
C GLY A 104 -3.02 -15.38 9.96
N ALA A 105 -3.11 -14.47 10.93
CA ALA A 105 -4.36 -13.81 11.30
C ALA A 105 -4.97 -13.01 10.13
N LEU A 106 -4.14 -12.36 9.32
CA LEU A 106 -4.59 -11.67 8.10
C LEU A 106 -5.13 -12.65 7.05
N VAL A 107 -4.42 -13.76 6.82
CA VAL A 107 -4.85 -14.84 5.92
C VAL A 107 -6.20 -15.41 6.36
N ASP A 108 -6.34 -15.74 7.64
CA ASP A 108 -7.58 -16.26 8.23
C ASP A 108 -8.75 -15.28 8.13
N ALA A 109 -8.46 -13.98 8.28
CA ALA A 109 -9.45 -12.90 8.11
C ALA A 109 -9.76 -12.59 6.63
N GLY A 110 -9.14 -13.27 5.68
CA GLY A 110 -9.40 -13.12 4.25
C GLY A 110 -8.73 -11.91 3.60
N PHE A 111 -7.74 -11.30 4.26
CA PHE A 111 -6.92 -10.26 3.64
C PHE A 111 -6.07 -10.87 2.52
N ARG A 112 -5.91 -10.11 1.45
CA ARG A 112 -5.15 -10.49 0.26
C ARG A 112 -3.88 -9.66 0.18
N PRO A 113 -2.72 -10.30 0.11
CA PRO A 113 -1.45 -9.58 -0.02
C PRO A 113 -1.44 -8.77 -1.32
N TYR A 114 -0.92 -7.57 -1.18
CA TYR A 114 -0.65 -6.62 -2.23
C TYR A 114 0.85 -6.29 -2.11
N PHE A 115 1.68 -7.17 -2.65
CA PHE A 115 3.11 -6.90 -2.75
C PHE A 115 3.34 -5.90 -3.88
N ASP A 116 3.90 -4.74 -3.55
CA ASP A 116 4.10 -3.65 -4.49
C ASP A 116 4.84 -4.13 -5.74
N VAL A 117 4.14 -3.99 -6.85
CA VAL A 117 4.36 -4.72 -8.10
C VAL A 117 5.70 -4.37 -8.80
N PHE A 118 6.39 -3.34 -8.32
CA PHE A 118 7.53 -2.72 -9.01
C PHE A 118 8.89 -3.03 -8.39
N GLY A 119 9.01 -4.14 -7.64
CA GLY A 119 10.32 -4.73 -7.32
C GLY A 119 11.12 -3.99 -6.25
N GLY A 120 10.44 -3.30 -5.35
CA GLY A 120 11.06 -2.64 -4.22
C GLY A 120 9.99 -2.10 -3.29
N GLY A 121 9.18 -3.00 -2.70
CA GLY A 121 8.50 -2.62 -1.47
C GLY A 121 9.57 -2.14 -0.51
N GLU A 122 9.33 -1.04 0.21
CA GLU A 122 10.35 -0.41 1.05
C GLU A 122 10.57 -1.22 2.34
N GLY A 123 10.59 -2.55 2.23
CA GLY A 123 10.54 -3.52 3.31
C GLY A 123 9.17 -3.70 3.92
N TRP A 124 8.08 -3.24 3.28
CA TRP A 124 6.71 -3.40 3.78
C TRP A 124 5.72 -3.67 2.65
N SER A 125 4.51 -4.13 2.99
CA SER A 125 3.45 -4.48 2.05
C SER A 125 2.07 -4.09 2.55
N HIS A 126 1.14 -3.83 1.63
CA HIS A 126 -0.28 -3.73 1.95
C HIS A 126 -0.92 -5.11 1.89
N TRP A 127 -1.88 -5.33 2.75
CA TRP A 127 -2.77 -6.47 2.76
C TRP A 127 -4.18 -5.92 2.72
N LEU A 128 -4.90 -6.16 1.62
CA LEU A 128 -6.21 -5.55 1.35
C LEU A 128 -7.32 -6.51 1.74
N SER A 129 -8.37 -6.05 2.41
CA SER A 129 -9.56 -6.84 2.71
C SER A 129 -10.63 -6.62 1.64
N PRO A 130 -10.92 -7.62 0.78
CA PRO A 130 -12.02 -7.49 -0.18
C PRO A 130 -13.40 -7.34 0.48
N ALA A 131 -13.54 -7.80 1.73
CA ALA A 131 -14.79 -7.69 2.48
C ALA A 131 -15.01 -6.30 3.08
N HIS A 132 -13.93 -5.53 3.32
CA HIS A 132 -14.01 -4.20 3.90
C HIS A 132 -13.97 -3.10 2.82
N ILE A 133 -13.26 -3.35 1.72
CA ILE A 133 -13.21 -2.40 0.60
C ILE A 133 -14.59 -2.23 -0.01
N GLY A 134 -15.19 -1.05 0.21
CA GLY A 134 -16.50 -0.69 -0.30
C GLY A 134 -17.65 -1.11 0.62
N ASP A 135 -17.39 -1.46 1.87
CA ASP A 135 -18.46 -1.54 2.87
C ASP A 135 -18.94 -0.13 3.30
N GLU A 136 -19.82 -0.06 4.29
CA GLU A 136 -20.42 1.22 4.72
C GLU A 136 -19.42 2.11 5.51
N GLY A 137 -18.43 1.49 6.15
CA GLY A 137 -17.45 2.13 7.01
C GLY A 137 -16.37 2.87 6.23
N VAL A 138 -15.98 4.04 6.72
CA VAL A 138 -14.78 4.75 6.27
C VAL A 138 -14.09 5.23 7.55
N VAL A 139 -12.81 4.87 7.73
CA VAL A 139 -12.09 5.04 9.01
C VAL A 139 -12.68 4.18 10.15
N ASP A 140 -12.79 2.87 9.92
CA ASP A 140 -13.14 1.88 10.95
C ASP A 140 -11.89 1.09 11.40
N PRO A 141 -11.31 1.38 12.57
CA PRO A 141 -10.11 0.67 13.03
C PRO A 141 -10.30 -0.83 13.25
N GLU A 142 -11.52 -1.31 13.51
CA GLU A 142 -11.80 -2.74 13.70
C GLU A 142 -11.87 -3.48 12.36
N ARG A 143 -12.20 -2.75 11.28
CA ARG A 143 -12.40 -3.29 9.94
C ARG A 143 -11.64 -2.48 8.89
N PRO A 144 -10.30 -2.34 8.99
CA PRO A 144 -9.55 -1.54 8.03
C PRO A 144 -9.60 -2.17 6.63
N GLU A 145 -9.64 -1.33 5.60
CA GLU A 145 -9.58 -1.79 4.21
C GLU A 145 -8.21 -2.37 3.85
N ALA A 146 -7.16 -1.91 4.53
CA ALA A 146 -5.83 -2.50 4.44
C ALA A 146 -5.07 -2.53 5.76
N VAL A 147 -4.31 -3.60 5.97
CA VAL A 147 -3.28 -3.71 7.00
C VAL A 147 -1.90 -3.57 6.33
N LEU A 148 -0.98 -2.87 6.99
CA LEU A 148 0.38 -2.64 6.54
C LEU A 148 1.30 -3.58 7.31
N VAL A 149 2.08 -4.39 6.60
CA VAL A 149 2.92 -5.44 7.19
C VAL A 149 4.38 -5.18 6.87
N ASP A 150 5.23 -5.30 7.87
CA ASP A 150 6.69 -5.30 7.71
C ASP A 150 7.14 -6.61 7.06
N ASN A 151 7.80 -6.56 5.90
CA ASN A 151 8.19 -7.76 5.17
C ASN A 151 9.36 -8.50 5.83
N ASP A 152 10.11 -7.86 6.70
CA ASP A 152 11.20 -8.50 7.45
C ASP A 152 10.63 -9.27 8.65
N SER A 153 9.93 -8.59 9.57
CA SER A 153 9.43 -9.20 10.81
C SER A 153 8.06 -9.85 10.71
N TRP A 154 7.35 -9.64 9.59
CA TRP A 154 6.00 -10.14 9.29
C TRP A 154 4.94 -9.60 10.25
N ARG A 155 5.24 -8.50 10.95
CA ARG A 155 4.35 -7.84 11.89
C ARG A 155 3.48 -6.78 11.20
N SER A 156 2.24 -6.67 11.64
CA SER A 156 1.38 -5.51 11.32
C SER A 156 1.92 -4.22 11.96
N ILE A 157 2.19 -3.20 11.15
CA ILE A 157 2.84 -1.93 11.54
C ILE A 157 1.95 -0.70 11.36
N GLY A 158 0.79 -0.86 10.75
CA GLY A 158 -0.20 0.20 10.55
C GLY A 158 -1.39 -0.28 9.73
N VAL A 159 -2.28 0.65 9.40
CA VAL A 159 -3.40 0.41 8.49
C VAL A 159 -3.43 1.49 7.42
N MET A 160 -4.08 1.19 6.32
CA MET A 160 -4.46 2.19 5.33
C MET A 160 -5.96 2.11 5.11
N PHE A 161 -6.64 3.22 5.39
CA PHE A 161 -8.04 3.37 5.09
C PHE A 161 -8.21 3.75 3.62
N ILE A 162 -9.29 3.27 3.00
CA ILE A 162 -9.61 3.57 1.59
C ILE A 162 -11.03 4.12 1.53
N ALA A 163 -11.19 5.37 1.10
CA ALA A 163 -12.49 6.04 1.05
C ALA A 163 -13.33 5.53 -0.13
N THR A 164 -13.93 4.36 0.07
CA THR A 164 -14.86 3.71 -0.86
C THR A 164 -16.10 3.25 -0.14
N ARG A 165 -17.26 3.29 -0.81
CA ARG A 165 -18.53 2.74 -0.34
C ARG A 165 -19.28 2.15 -1.53
N ASP A 166 -19.85 0.97 -1.37
CA ASP A 166 -20.50 0.19 -2.44
C ASP A 166 -19.60 -0.01 -3.67
N GLY A 167 -18.28 -0.16 -3.43
CA GLY A 167 -17.26 -0.27 -4.49
C GLY A 167 -16.96 1.04 -5.24
N GLU A 168 -17.64 2.13 -4.92
CA GLU A 168 -17.45 3.45 -5.52
C GLU A 168 -16.61 4.36 -4.62
N ARG A 169 -15.95 5.35 -5.22
CA ARG A 169 -15.16 6.35 -4.48
C ARG A 169 -16.09 7.32 -3.77
N VAL A 170 -15.83 7.60 -2.50
CA VAL A 170 -16.54 8.63 -1.74
C VAL A 170 -15.62 9.77 -1.37
N GLU A 171 -16.22 10.89 -0.98
CA GLU A 171 -15.48 11.98 -0.36
C GLU A 171 -14.97 11.53 1.01
N PRO A 172 -13.66 11.66 1.28
CA PRO A 172 -13.11 11.20 2.54
C PRO A 172 -13.50 12.12 3.71
N PRO A 173 -13.78 11.58 4.91
CA PRO A 173 -14.09 12.38 6.09
C PRO A 173 -12.84 13.12 6.61
N THR A 174 -13.05 14.22 7.32
CA THR A 174 -11.98 14.82 8.15
C THR A 174 -11.73 13.95 9.38
N ILE A 175 -10.51 13.99 9.92
CA ILE A 175 -10.24 13.38 11.23
C ILE A 175 -10.71 14.32 12.34
N TYR A 176 -10.46 15.61 12.16
CA TYR A 176 -11.00 16.69 12.98
C TYR A 176 -11.01 18.01 12.20
N ASP A 177 -11.97 18.85 12.55
CA ASP A 177 -12.12 20.20 12.03
C ASP A 177 -11.62 21.26 13.01
N ALA A 178 -11.42 22.47 12.49
CA ALA A 178 -10.84 23.62 13.16
C ALA A 178 -11.56 24.07 14.45
N ASP A 179 -12.84 23.73 14.57
CA ASP A 179 -13.71 24.07 15.69
C ASP A 179 -13.93 22.90 16.67
N GLY A 180 -13.26 21.77 16.47
CA GLY A 180 -13.45 20.56 17.29
C GLY A 180 -14.87 19.97 17.17
N ALA A 181 -15.62 20.37 16.15
CA ALA A 181 -16.91 19.78 15.84
C ALA A 181 -16.68 18.45 15.10
N VAL A 182 -17.14 17.37 15.72
CA VAL A 182 -17.04 16.01 15.20
C VAL A 182 -17.83 15.91 13.90
N GLY A 183 -17.20 15.47 12.81
CA GLY A 183 -17.84 15.08 11.55
C GLY A 183 -18.63 13.78 11.66
N GLY A 184 -19.42 13.64 12.73
CA GLY A 184 -20.30 12.50 12.98
C GLY A 184 -21.73 12.87 12.65
N ASP A 185 -22.34 12.11 11.76
CA ASP A 185 -23.77 12.21 11.39
C ASP A 185 -24.67 12.02 12.61
N ASP A 186 -24.95 13.09 13.37
CA ASP A 186 -25.94 13.07 14.46
C ASP A 186 -27.26 13.70 14.00
N HIS A 187 -28.23 12.81 13.75
CA HIS A 187 -29.63 13.13 13.53
C HIS A 187 -30.27 13.67 14.81
N GLY A 188 -30.04 14.96 15.11
CA GLY A 188 -30.63 15.66 16.25
C GLY A 188 -31.43 16.89 15.86
N ASP A 189 -32.76 16.75 15.79
CA ASP A 189 -33.71 17.86 15.65
C ASP A 189 -33.51 18.93 16.76
N ALA A 190 -32.98 20.10 16.41
CA ALA A 190 -33.09 21.28 17.27
C ALA A 190 -33.19 22.57 16.45
N SER A 191 -34.41 23.12 16.45
CA SER A 191 -34.76 24.43 15.91
C SER A 191 -33.94 25.55 16.57
N GLY A 192 -33.02 26.16 15.82
CA GLY A 192 -32.27 27.35 16.24
C GLY A 192 -31.85 28.19 15.04
N HIS A 193 -32.40 29.39 14.91
CA HIS A 193 -32.18 30.29 13.79
C HIS A 193 -30.73 30.80 13.68
N GLY A 194 -30.08 30.47 12.56
CA GLY A 194 -29.37 31.43 11.72
C GLY A 194 -28.04 31.97 12.24
N LYS A 195 -26.95 31.32 11.84
CA LYS A 195 -25.84 31.96 11.12
C LYS A 195 -25.30 30.97 10.09
N GLY A 196 -25.04 31.44 8.87
CA GLY A 196 -24.47 30.61 7.82
C GLY A 196 -23.14 30.06 8.30
N HIS A 197 -23.06 28.74 8.47
CA HIS A 197 -21.79 28.04 8.53
C HIS A 197 -21.21 28.14 7.12
N GLU A 198 -20.43 29.19 6.86
CA GLU A 198 -19.49 29.17 5.75
C GLU A 198 -18.58 27.97 6.04
N GLU A 199 -18.59 27.00 5.11
CA GLU A 199 -17.65 25.87 5.16
C GLU A 199 -16.25 26.43 5.43
N PRO A 200 -15.55 25.97 6.49
CA PRO A 200 -14.19 26.39 6.75
C PRO A 200 -13.39 26.20 5.46
N PRO A 201 -12.58 27.19 5.05
CA PRO A 201 -11.80 27.05 3.84
C PRO A 201 -10.95 25.77 3.94
N ALA A 202 -10.83 25.02 2.84
CA ALA A 202 -10.01 23.81 2.75
C ALA A 202 -8.55 23.96 3.24
N ASN A 203 -8.09 25.21 3.42
CA ASN A 203 -6.76 25.56 3.92
C ASN A 203 -6.76 25.98 5.40
N ASP A 204 -7.77 25.61 6.18
CA ASP A 204 -7.73 25.87 7.62
C ASP A 204 -6.55 25.10 8.25
N PRO A 205 -5.59 25.80 8.88
CA PRO A 205 -4.40 25.17 9.46
C PRO A 205 -4.70 24.33 10.71
N SER A 206 -5.94 24.27 11.18
CA SER A 206 -6.37 23.42 12.30
C SER A 206 -7.26 22.25 11.88
N ARG A 207 -7.60 22.13 10.59
CA ARG A 207 -8.27 20.97 10.02
C ARG A 207 -7.26 19.89 9.67
N CYS A 208 -7.56 18.64 10.05
CA CYS A 208 -6.78 17.48 9.67
C CYS A 208 -7.58 16.55 8.75
N ALA A 209 -7.13 16.44 7.50
CA ALA A 209 -7.68 15.56 6.49
C ALA A 209 -6.52 14.99 5.65
N PRO A 210 -5.75 14.02 6.15
CA PRO A 210 -4.49 13.59 5.55
C PRO A 210 -4.69 12.60 4.38
N TRP A 211 -5.78 12.77 3.63
CA TRP A 211 -6.14 11.90 2.51
C TRP A 211 -5.41 12.29 1.24
N HIS A 212 -4.90 11.28 0.55
CA HIS A 212 -4.19 11.44 -0.72
C HIS A 212 -4.61 10.33 -1.70
N TYR A 213 -4.25 10.52 -2.97
CA TYR A 213 -4.38 9.50 -4.00
C TYR A 213 -3.03 9.27 -4.67
N HIS A 214 -2.80 8.08 -5.19
CA HIS A 214 -1.67 7.79 -6.07
C HIS A 214 -2.07 8.02 -7.52
N ALA A 215 -1.25 8.80 -8.23
CA ALA A 215 -1.35 9.01 -9.68
C ALA A 215 -0.16 8.41 -10.45
N GLY A 216 0.86 7.95 -9.72
CA GLY A 216 1.96 7.18 -10.28
C GLY A 216 1.51 5.81 -10.78
N LEU A 217 2.17 5.34 -11.84
CA LEU A 217 1.94 4.01 -12.41
C LEU A 217 2.01 2.91 -11.34
N PRO A 218 2.94 2.93 -10.35
CA PRO A 218 2.98 1.90 -9.32
C PRO A 218 1.69 1.73 -8.54
N GLY A 219 1.22 2.79 -7.86
CA GLY A 219 -0.02 2.74 -7.09
C GLY A 219 -1.26 2.48 -7.94
N ARG A 220 -1.34 3.08 -9.14
CA ARG A 220 -2.48 2.87 -10.06
C ARG A 220 -2.54 1.44 -10.58
N PHE A 221 -1.40 0.89 -10.98
CA PHE A 221 -1.32 -0.48 -11.46
C PHE A 221 -1.68 -1.45 -10.37
N ALA A 222 -1.14 -1.24 -9.18
CA ALA A 222 -1.36 -2.18 -8.11
C ALA A 222 -2.84 -2.13 -7.65
N TRP A 223 -3.49 -0.96 -7.56
CA TRP A 223 -4.95 -0.88 -7.36
C TRP A 223 -5.75 -1.59 -8.46
N TRP A 224 -5.39 -1.36 -9.73
CA TRP A 224 -6.02 -2.05 -10.86
C TRP A 224 -5.84 -3.57 -10.76
N PHE A 225 -4.65 -4.05 -10.38
CA PHE A 225 -4.36 -5.47 -10.18
C PHE A 225 -5.25 -6.06 -9.08
N TYR A 226 -5.38 -5.38 -7.94
CA TYR A 226 -6.31 -5.79 -6.89
C TYR A 226 -7.73 -5.96 -7.42
N GLN A 227 -8.24 -4.98 -8.17
CA GLN A 227 -9.59 -5.05 -8.75
C GLN A 227 -9.74 -6.21 -9.75
N GLN A 228 -8.69 -6.50 -10.52
CA GLN A 228 -8.72 -7.56 -11.53
C GLN A 228 -8.66 -8.96 -10.95
N VAL A 229 -7.92 -9.13 -9.85
CA VAL A 229 -7.62 -10.43 -9.27
C VAL A 229 -8.56 -10.73 -8.11
N TYR A 230 -8.62 -9.86 -7.11
CA TYR A 230 -9.27 -10.19 -5.85
C TYR A 230 -10.73 -9.72 -5.77
N ALA A 231 -11.04 -8.53 -6.30
CA ALA A 231 -12.43 -8.03 -6.25
C ALA A 231 -13.41 -8.87 -7.10
N ARG A 232 -12.91 -9.52 -8.16
CA ARG A 232 -13.69 -10.45 -8.99
C ARG A 232 -14.03 -11.76 -8.27
N GLU A 233 -13.13 -12.26 -7.43
CA GLU A 233 -13.33 -13.50 -6.67
C GLU A 233 -14.31 -13.32 -5.51
N ALA A 234 -14.39 -12.11 -4.94
CA ALA A 234 -15.24 -11.78 -3.79
C ALA A 234 -16.74 -11.59 -4.12
N GLY A 235 -17.18 -11.90 -5.35
CA GLY A 235 -18.61 -11.91 -5.71
C GLY A 235 -19.21 -10.54 -6.05
N GLY A 236 -18.39 -9.54 -6.38
CA GLY A 236 -18.89 -8.29 -6.95
C GLY A 236 -19.69 -8.56 -8.24
N ASP A 237 -20.83 -7.87 -8.42
CA ASP A 237 -21.63 -7.89 -9.65
C ASP A 237 -20.85 -7.20 -10.79
N VAL A 238 -19.84 -7.88 -11.32
CA VAL A 238 -19.14 -7.52 -12.55
C VAL A 238 -19.79 -8.34 -13.67
N THR A 239 -21.05 -8.05 -13.96
CA THR A 239 -21.85 -8.69 -15.03
C THR A 239 -21.38 -8.37 -16.45
N ALA A 240 -20.17 -7.88 -16.64
CA ALA A 240 -19.62 -7.62 -17.96
C ALA A 240 -18.20 -8.18 -18.08
N ASP A 241 -17.99 -8.83 -19.21
CA ASP A 241 -16.74 -9.22 -19.87
C ASP A 241 -15.87 -7.98 -20.21
N THR A 242 -15.80 -7.01 -19.30
CA THR A 242 -15.09 -5.75 -19.41
C THR A 242 -13.90 -5.81 -18.48
N ASP A 243 -12.71 -5.85 -19.07
CA ASP A 243 -11.48 -5.51 -18.38
C ASP A 243 -11.70 -4.22 -17.56
N VAL A 244 -11.51 -4.29 -16.24
CA VAL A 244 -11.51 -3.09 -15.39
C VAL A 244 -10.58 -2.07 -16.04
N ALA A 245 -11.11 -0.87 -16.32
CA ALA A 245 -10.32 0.15 -16.99
C ALA A 245 -9.15 0.56 -16.09
N PHE A 246 -7.97 0.80 -16.69
CA PHE A 246 -6.83 1.29 -15.94
C PHE A 246 -7.14 2.70 -15.41
N PRO A 247 -7.14 2.93 -14.08
CA PRO A 247 -7.66 4.15 -13.49
C PRO A 247 -6.70 5.33 -13.71
N CYS A 248 -7.17 6.59 -13.72
CA CYS A 248 -6.27 7.76 -13.73
C CYS A 248 -5.55 8.00 -12.40
N ARG A 249 -6.17 7.58 -11.28
CA ARG A 249 -5.65 7.65 -9.91
C ARG A 249 -6.34 6.59 -9.04
N THR A 250 -5.78 6.24 -7.90
CA THR A 250 -6.45 5.40 -6.88
C THR A 250 -7.62 6.16 -6.23
N PRO A 251 -8.48 5.48 -5.45
CA PRO A 251 -9.31 6.15 -4.44
C PRO A 251 -8.46 6.98 -3.46
N CYS A 252 -9.14 7.83 -2.69
CA CYS A 252 -8.51 8.51 -1.56
C CYS A 252 -8.15 7.48 -0.49
N MET A 253 -6.94 7.58 0.04
CA MET A 253 -6.41 6.71 1.07
C MET A 253 -5.70 7.51 2.15
N MET A 254 -5.61 6.93 3.33
CA MET A 254 -4.97 7.52 4.49
C MET A 254 -4.29 6.42 5.30
N HIS A 255 -2.99 6.55 5.51
CA HIS A 255 -2.23 5.66 6.39
C HIS A 255 -2.35 6.10 7.84
N VAL A 256 -2.34 5.12 8.75
CA VAL A 256 -2.20 5.33 10.19
C VAL A 256 -1.18 4.34 10.72
N TRP A 257 -0.01 4.85 11.11
CA TRP A 257 1.08 4.04 11.63
C TRP A 257 0.96 3.85 13.15
N ILE A 258 1.22 2.63 13.63
CA ILE A 258 1.27 2.33 15.08
C ILE A 258 2.69 2.30 15.65
N VAL A 259 3.68 2.32 14.76
CA VAL A 259 5.10 2.49 15.05
C VAL A 259 5.50 3.96 14.85
N ASP A 260 6.60 4.37 15.49
CA ASP A 260 7.10 5.74 15.37
C ASP A 260 7.50 6.02 13.92
N HIS A 261 7.11 7.20 13.42
CA HIS A 261 7.43 7.65 12.07
C HIS A 261 7.93 9.10 12.12
N PRO A 262 9.08 9.43 11.50
CA PRO A 262 9.65 10.79 11.57
C PRO A 262 8.76 11.88 10.96
N GLU A 263 7.86 11.49 10.05
CA GLU A 263 6.86 12.37 9.42
C GLU A 263 5.48 12.32 10.08
N GLY A 264 5.34 11.64 11.22
CA GLY A 264 4.12 11.58 12.01
C GLY A 264 3.19 10.40 11.68
N VAL A 265 2.08 10.31 12.41
CA VAL A 265 1.14 9.16 12.40
C VAL A 265 0.53 8.92 11.02
N TYR A 266 0.30 9.98 10.26
CA TYR A 266 -0.34 9.95 8.93
C TYR A 266 0.67 10.03 7.78
N ALA A 267 1.94 9.73 8.02
CA ALA A 267 2.95 9.74 6.97
C ALA A 267 2.55 8.84 5.80
N HIS A 268 2.85 9.31 4.59
CA HIS A 268 2.49 8.61 3.35
C HIS A 268 3.38 7.38 3.10
N ASP A 269 4.69 7.55 3.25
CA ASP A 269 5.66 6.48 3.07
C ASP A 269 5.72 5.56 4.30
N GLY A 270 6.34 4.39 4.13
CA GLY A 270 6.55 3.47 5.24
C GLY A 270 7.59 3.98 6.24
N PRO A 271 7.47 3.64 7.54
CA PRO A 271 8.48 3.99 8.51
C PRO A 271 9.86 3.46 8.11
N PRO A 272 10.95 4.18 8.38
CA PRO A 272 12.28 3.67 8.12
C PRO A 272 12.53 2.32 8.85
N PRO A 273 13.35 1.41 8.31
CA PRO A 273 13.57 0.09 8.89
C PRO A 273 13.95 0.10 10.38
N GLU A 274 14.72 1.10 10.82
CA GLU A 274 15.13 1.26 12.23
C GLU A 274 13.97 1.48 13.21
N TYR A 275 12.80 1.90 12.73
CA TYR A 275 11.60 2.08 13.56
C TYR A 275 10.67 0.85 13.53
N ARG A 276 10.76 0.00 12.49
CA ARG A 276 9.96 -1.21 12.31
C ARG A 276 10.59 -2.45 12.89
N GLN A 277 11.91 -2.61 12.73
CA GLN A 277 12.64 -3.80 13.16
C GLN A 277 12.66 -3.91 14.68
N ARG A 278 11.93 -4.89 15.22
CA ARG A 278 11.85 -5.15 16.66
C ARG A 278 11.89 -6.66 16.92
N PRO A 279 13.06 -7.21 17.25
CA PRO A 279 13.18 -8.61 17.63
C PRO A 279 12.38 -8.95 18.91
N PRO A 280 11.85 -10.19 19.03
CA PRO A 280 11.81 -11.19 17.96
C PRO A 280 10.80 -10.81 16.87
N ALA A 281 11.01 -11.33 15.65
CA ALA A 281 9.98 -11.32 14.63
C ALA A 281 8.75 -12.11 15.09
N GLU A 282 7.59 -11.84 14.51
CA GLU A 282 6.35 -12.51 14.91
C GLU A 282 6.33 -13.96 14.43
N ASP A 283 5.57 -14.79 15.15
CA ASP A 283 5.18 -16.10 14.63
C ASP A 283 4.32 -15.88 13.37
N PRO A 284 4.59 -16.56 12.25
CA PRO A 284 3.83 -16.34 11.03
C PRO A 284 2.35 -16.68 11.17
N GLY A 285 1.95 -17.51 12.14
CA GLY A 285 0.55 -17.90 12.36
C GLY A 285 0.03 -18.97 11.38
N PHE A 286 0.89 -19.51 10.51
CA PHE A 286 0.58 -20.60 9.57
C PHE A 286 1.81 -21.50 9.35
N GLU A 287 1.58 -22.68 8.77
CA GLU A 287 2.68 -23.62 8.47
C GLU A 287 3.54 -23.10 7.30
N THR A 288 4.81 -22.80 7.55
CA THR A 288 5.79 -22.39 6.54
C THR A 288 7.20 -22.84 6.91
N ASP A 289 8.04 -23.08 5.91
CA ASP A 289 9.47 -23.38 6.09
C ASP A 289 10.33 -22.10 6.22
N ALA A 290 9.75 -20.93 5.95
CA ALA A 290 10.41 -19.63 6.07
C ALA A 290 10.45 -19.13 7.52
N THR A 291 11.47 -18.34 7.85
CA THR A 291 11.69 -17.79 9.19
C THR A 291 11.54 -16.27 9.17
N PRO A 292 10.49 -15.70 9.79
CA PRO A 292 10.37 -14.26 9.94
C PRO A 292 11.61 -13.64 10.59
N GLY A 293 12.08 -12.52 10.04
CA GLY A 293 13.33 -11.84 10.41
C GLY A 293 14.59 -12.38 9.72
N GLU A 294 14.51 -13.53 9.04
CA GLU A 294 15.58 -14.07 8.18
C GLU A 294 15.17 -14.13 6.71
N ASP A 295 13.92 -14.52 6.44
CA ASP A 295 13.32 -14.60 5.10
C ASP A 295 12.32 -13.46 4.88
N GLU A 296 12.36 -12.86 3.68
CA GLU A 296 11.47 -11.78 3.29
C GLU A 296 10.06 -12.31 2.99
N LEU A 297 9.03 -11.63 3.51
CA LEU A 297 7.65 -11.91 3.19
C LEU A 297 7.38 -11.65 1.70
N GLY A 298 6.90 -12.68 1.01
CA GLY A 298 6.63 -12.62 -0.41
C GLY A 298 5.78 -13.79 -0.89
N TRP A 299 5.41 -13.77 -2.17
CA TRP A 299 4.52 -14.78 -2.75
C TRP A 299 4.97 -16.24 -2.60
N ASP A 300 6.27 -16.49 -2.40
CA ASP A 300 6.83 -17.84 -2.39
C ASP A 300 6.84 -18.46 -0.98
N VAL A 301 6.53 -17.68 0.05
CA VAL A 301 6.45 -18.14 1.45
C VAL A 301 5.01 -18.17 2.00
N LEU A 302 4.05 -17.67 1.22
CA LEU A 302 2.64 -17.62 1.60
C LEU A 302 1.90 -18.93 1.27
N PRO A 303 0.79 -19.23 1.97
CA PRO A 303 -0.09 -20.33 1.61
C PRO A 303 -0.65 -20.18 0.19
N ASP A 304 -0.82 -21.30 -0.51
CA ASP A 304 -1.31 -21.30 -1.91
C ASP A 304 -2.68 -20.62 -2.04
N GLU A 305 -3.55 -20.70 -1.02
CA GLU A 305 -4.90 -20.11 -1.03
C GLU A 305 -4.95 -18.57 -1.02
N VAL A 306 -3.84 -17.90 -0.71
CA VAL A 306 -3.74 -16.43 -0.76
C VAL A 306 -2.86 -15.93 -1.90
N VAL A 307 -2.18 -16.84 -2.60
CA VAL A 307 -1.40 -16.52 -3.78
C VAL A 307 -2.34 -16.49 -5.00
N PRO A 308 -2.38 -15.39 -5.76
CA PRO A 308 -3.25 -15.31 -6.91
C PRO A 308 -2.74 -16.16 -8.07
N ASP A 309 -3.66 -16.77 -8.82
CA ASP A 309 -3.38 -17.54 -10.05
C ASP A 309 -2.52 -16.75 -11.04
N ARG A 310 -2.71 -15.43 -11.07
CA ARG A 310 -1.96 -14.49 -11.90
C ARG A 310 -1.21 -13.51 -11.04
N LYS A 311 0.10 -13.73 -10.89
CA LYS A 311 1.02 -12.75 -10.28
C LYS A 311 1.19 -11.52 -11.19
N PRO A 312 1.56 -10.34 -10.65
CA PRO A 312 1.66 -9.11 -11.43
C PRO A 312 2.59 -9.19 -12.66
N LYS A 313 3.69 -9.95 -12.57
CA LYS A 313 4.61 -10.21 -13.69
C LYS A 313 3.93 -10.89 -14.91
N SER A 314 2.80 -11.57 -14.72
CA SER A 314 2.04 -12.19 -15.81
C SER A 314 1.24 -11.19 -16.65
N PHE A 315 1.07 -9.96 -16.17
CA PHE A 315 0.42 -8.86 -16.89
C PHE A 315 1.44 -8.02 -17.68
N ALA A 316 2.72 -8.43 -17.68
CA ALA A 316 3.84 -7.70 -18.26
C ALA A 316 3.88 -7.70 -19.79
N ALA A 317 3.10 -6.79 -20.38
CA ALA A 317 3.53 -6.04 -21.57
C ALA A 317 4.22 -4.70 -21.18
N PHE A 318 4.52 -4.50 -19.90
CA PHE A 318 5.13 -3.30 -19.34
C PHE A 318 6.66 -3.45 -19.23
N PRO A 319 7.45 -2.39 -19.46
CA PRO A 319 8.90 -2.43 -19.32
C PRO A 319 9.26 -2.38 -17.84
N PHE A 320 9.31 -3.55 -17.20
CA PHE A 320 9.65 -3.68 -15.78
C PHE A 320 11.15 -3.85 -15.50
N ASP A 321 11.99 -3.92 -16.54
CA ASP A 321 13.45 -4.11 -16.44
C ASP A 321 14.23 -2.96 -17.12
N ARG A 322 14.19 -1.74 -16.56
CA ARG A 322 15.15 -0.69 -16.92
C ARG A 322 15.64 0.09 -15.73
#